data_AF-A0AAV5KYA1-F1
#
_entry.id   AF-A0AAV5KYA1-F1
#
_cell.length_a   1.000
_cell.length_b   1.000
_cell.length_c   1.000
_cell.angle_alpha   90.00
_cell.angle_beta   90.00
_cell.angle_gamma   90.00
#
_symmetry.space_group_name_H-M   'P 1'
#
loop_
_entity.id
_entity.type
_entity.pdbx_description
1 polymer ?
#
loop_
_entity_poly.entity_id
_entity_poly.type
_entity_poly.pdbx_seq_one_letter_code
_entity_poly.pdbx_strand_id
1 'polypeptide(L)'
;MEESSEDGVNSTRPTDEVLSILYNLQLSEAGLQNLLGKNSDFVECLTQFMQRGTYESRAYGALLLKSLMEVADPMQLIGLKPQLFIEAIQILQDQISYQASKAILQLLINVCPWGRNRVKAVEAGGVPILIDLLLNSTEKRACEMILTVLEMMCGCAEGRAKLLGHAAGLAVVSKKILRVSQVASERAVRILLAVSKFCATPSVLQEMLQLGVVSKLCLVLQVDCSSKIKERATEVLKLHARAWKNSPCIPTNLLSSYPA
;
A
#
# COMPACT_ATOMS: atom_id res chain seq x y z
N MET A 1 -55.06 -21.44 3.14
CA MET A 1 -53.82 -22.20 3.36
C MET A 1 -52.76 -21.46 2.57
N GLU A 2 -52.18 -20.40 3.13
CA GLU A 2 -51.07 -20.47 4.12
C GLU A 2 -49.92 -21.31 3.53
N GLU A 3 -48.68 -20.83 3.39
CA GLU A 3 -47.95 -19.81 4.14
C GLU A 3 -46.65 -19.49 3.37
N SER A 4 -46.27 -18.21 3.30
CA SER A 4 -45.03 -17.60 3.86
C SER A 4 -43.76 -17.85 3.03
N SER A 5 -43.19 -16.85 2.35
CA SER A 5 -42.37 -15.73 2.87
C SER A 5 -41.13 -16.18 3.66
N GLU A 6 -40.06 -16.55 2.95
CA GLU A 6 -38.70 -16.41 3.48
C GLU A 6 -38.14 -15.07 2.99
N ASP A 7 -38.53 -14.00 3.68
CA ASP A 7 -37.73 -12.79 3.72
C ASP A 7 -36.39 -13.16 4.36
N GLY A 8 -35.33 -13.10 3.57
CA GLY A 8 -33.95 -13.17 4.04
C GLY A 8 -33.62 -11.95 4.90
N VAL A 9 -34.12 -11.93 6.14
CA VAL A 9 -33.69 -10.98 7.16
C VAL A 9 -32.24 -11.32 7.46
N ASN A 10 -31.32 -10.54 6.90
CA ASN A 10 -29.95 -10.46 7.38
C ASN A 10 -30.02 -10.17 8.89
N SER A 11 -29.89 -11.21 9.72
CA SER A 11 -29.88 -11.07 11.16
C SER A 11 -28.56 -10.39 11.55
N THR A 12 -28.56 -9.06 11.52
CA THR A 12 -27.49 -8.23 12.06
C THR A 12 -27.35 -8.60 13.53
N ARG A 13 -26.17 -9.09 13.94
CA ARG A 13 -25.97 -9.45 15.35
C ARG A 13 -26.04 -8.14 16.16
N PRO A 14 -26.60 -8.10 17.37
CA PRO A 14 -26.61 -6.90 18.19
C PRO A 14 -25.21 -6.27 18.38
N THR A 15 -24.16 -7.09 18.28
CA THR A 15 -22.75 -6.66 18.35
C THR A 15 -22.29 -5.84 17.14
N ASP A 16 -22.92 -6.01 15.98
CA ASP A 16 -22.56 -5.35 14.73
C ASP A 16 -23.01 -3.88 14.72
N GLU A 17 -24.16 -3.58 15.34
CA GLU A 17 -24.67 -2.22 15.56
C GLU A 17 -23.83 -1.42 16.55
N VAL A 18 -23.14 -2.08 17.50
CA VAL A 18 -22.29 -1.41 18.49
C VAL A 18 -21.15 -0.64 17.82
N LEU A 19 -20.56 -1.17 16.74
CA LEU A 19 -19.49 -0.49 16.03
C LEU A 19 -19.95 0.74 15.27
N SER A 20 -21.13 0.68 14.65
CA SER A 20 -21.69 1.83 13.95
C SER A 20 -22.03 2.94 14.95
N ILE A 21 -22.65 2.60 16.08
CA ILE A 21 -22.92 3.54 17.17
C ILE A 21 -21.61 4.14 17.69
N LEU A 22 -20.62 3.31 18.03
CA LEU A 22 -19.35 3.77 18.58
C LEU A 22 -18.60 4.70 17.61
N TYR A 23 -18.61 4.40 16.31
CA TYR A 23 -18.05 5.27 15.30
C TYR A 23 -18.79 6.61 15.21
N ASN A 24 -20.13 6.57 15.26
CA ASN A 24 -20.98 7.76 15.20
C ASN A 24 -20.92 8.64 16.45
N LEU A 25 -20.44 8.13 17.59
CA LEU A 25 -20.16 8.94 18.77
C LEU A 25 -19.03 9.95 18.56
N GLN A 26 -18.20 9.79 17.52
CA GLN A 26 -17.11 10.70 17.15
C GLN A 26 -16.22 11.05 18.35
N LEU A 27 -15.66 10.03 18.99
CA LEU A 27 -14.80 10.20 20.16
C LEU A 27 -13.64 11.16 19.86
N SER A 28 -13.34 12.04 20.82
CA SER A 28 -12.18 12.93 20.75
C SER A 28 -10.86 12.15 20.79
N GLU A 29 -9.75 12.78 20.39
CA GLU A 29 -8.43 12.17 20.47
C GLU A 29 -8.12 11.68 21.90
N ALA A 30 -8.45 12.48 22.93
CA ALA A 30 -8.32 12.08 24.32
C ALA A 30 -9.22 10.87 24.68
N GLY A 31 -10.41 10.77 24.10
CA GLY A 31 -11.30 9.61 24.26
C GLY A 31 -10.69 8.34 23.65
N LEU A 32 -10.13 8.43 22.45
CA LEU A 32 -9.45 7.33 21.76
C LEU A 32 -8.18 6.89 22.51
N GLN A 33 -7.39 7.83 23.00
CA GLN A 33 -6.22 7.54 23.85
C GLN A 33 -6.63 6.82 25.14
N ASN A 34 -7.71 7.27 25.79
CA ASN A 34 -8.25 6.59 26.96
C ASN A 34 -8.68 5.14 26.66
N LEU A 35 -9.30 4.90 25.49
CA LEU A 35 -9.65 3.54 25.07
C LEU A 35 -8.42 2.66 24.89
N LEU A 36 -7.38 3.17 24.23
CA LEU A 36 -6.13 2.43 24.03
C LEU A 36 -5.37 2.17 25.34
N GLY A 37 -5.33 3.15 26.23
CA GLY A 37 -4.60 3.06 27.49
C GLY A 37 -5.27 2.16 28.52
N LYS A 38 -6.61 2.16 28.57
CA LYS A 38 -7.38 1.37 29.56
C LYS A 38 -7.73 -0.03 29.09
N ASN A 39 -7.79 -0.28 27.78
CA ASN A 39 -8.23 -1.55 27.22
C ASN A 39 -7.20 -2.06 26.19
N SER A 40 -6.21 -2.83 26.65
CA SER A 40 -5.23 -3.48 25.77
C SER A 40 -5.88 -4.34 24.68
N ASP A 41 -7.08 -4.84 24.96
CA ASP A 41 -7.77 -5.82 24.12
C ASP A 41 -8.68 -5.15 23.10
N PHE A 42 -8.87 -3.81 23.14
CA PHE A 42 -9.81 -3.13 22.24
C PHE A 42 -9.39 -3.25 20.77
N VAL A 43 -8.10 -3.17 20.48
CA VAL A 43 -7.55 -3.40 19.13
C VAL A 43 -7.83 -4.84 18.67
N GLU A 44 -7.74 -5.82 19.57
CA GLU A 44 -8.04 -7.22 19.27
C GLU A 44 -9.54 -7.44 19.04
N CYS A 45 -10.41 -6.82 19.83
CA CYS A 45 -11.85 -6.82 19.59
C CYS A 45 -12.19 -6.26 18.21
N LEU A 46 -11.65 -5.09 17.83
CA LEU A 46 -11.87 -4.53 16.49
C LEU A 46 -11.35 -5.46 15.39
N THR A 47 -10.22 -6.11 15.60
CA THR A 47 -9.67 -7.10 14.66
C THR A 47 -10.61 -8.30 14.50
N GLN A 48 -11.24 -8.77 15.58
CA GLN A 48 -12.23 -9.86 15.51
C GLN A 48 -13.50 -9.45 14.74
N PHE A 49 -13.96 -8.21 14.89
CA PHE A 49 -15.06 -7.68 14.08
C PHE A 49 -14.69 -7.58 12.59
N MET A 50 -13.46 -7.15 12.28
CA MET A 50 -12.95 -7.13 10.91
C MET A 50 -12.88 -8.54 10.29
N GLN A 51 -12.70 -9.58 11.12
CA GLN A 51 -12.65 -10.98 10.69
C GLN A 51 -14.02 -11.63 10.48
N ARG A 52 -14.98 -11.40 11.39
CA ARG A 52 -16.23 -12.20 11.48
C ARG A 52 -17.52 -11.40 11.31
N GLY A 53 -17.41 -10.08 11.24
CA GLY A 53 -18.55 -9.17 11.15
C GLY A 53 -19.13 -9.09 9.74
N THR A 54 -20.28 -8.42 9.63
CA THR A 54 -20.84 -8.03 8.32
C THR A 54 -19.91 -7.04 7.61
N TYR A 55 -20.13 -6.80 6.32
CA TYR A 55 -19.40 -5.77 5.59
C TYR A 55 -19.45 -4.40 6.26
N GLU A 56 -20.60 -4.04 6.83
CA GLU A 56 -20.75 -2.79 7.58
C GLU A 56 -19.89 -2.77 8.85
N SER A 57 -19.95 -3.81 9.68
CA SER A 57 -19.14 -3.91 10.90
C SER A 57 -17.64 -3.95 10.62
N ARG A 58 -17.23 -4.63 9.55
CA ARG A 58 -15.84 -4.66 9.08
C ARG A 58 -15.39 -3.27 8.65
N ALA A 59 -16.23 -2.53 7.93
CA ALA A 59 -15.94 -1.16 7.52
C ALA A 59 -15.81 -0.20 8.73
N TYR A 60 -16.73 -0.26 9.70
CA TYR A 60 -16.64 0.53 10.92
C TYR A 60 -15.44 0.12 11.79
N GLY A 61 -15.13 -1.17 11.87
CA GLY A 61 -13.93 -1.69 12.53
C GLY A 61 -12.65 -1.10 11.93
N ALA A 62 -12.54 -1.07 10.60
CA ALA A 62 -11.42 -0.45 9.90
C ALA A 62 -11.30 1.06 10.18
N LEU A 63 -12.43 1.77 10.19
CA LEU A 63 -12.47 3.21 10.47
C LEU A 63 -12.04 3.55 11.90
N LEU A 64 -12.58 2.82 12.88
CA LEU A 64 -12.20 2.98 14.29
C LEU A 64 -10.73 2.62 14.51
N LEU A 65 -10.27 1.52 13.92
CA LEU A 65 -8.88 1.10 14.05
C LEU A 65 -7.91 2.13 13.46
N LYS A 66 -8.24 2.71 12.30
CA LYS A 66 -7.48 3.84 11.73
C LYS A 66 -7.40 4.99 12.73
N SER A 67 -8.52 5.44 13.28
CA SER A 67 -8.57 6.58 14.20
C SER A 67 -7.80 6.31 15.50
N LEU A 68 -7.87 5.09 16.04
CA LEU A 68 -7.08 4.70 17.21
C LEU A 68 -5.58 4.78 16.92
N MET A 69 -5.13 4.20 15.81
CA MET A 69 -3.69 4.16 15.52
C MET A 69 -3.10 5.56 15.29
N GLU A 70 -3.90 6.56 14.88
CA GLU A 70 -3.44 7.96 14.74
C GLU A 70 -3.06 8.60 16.07
N VAL A 71 -3.66 8.17 17.18
CA VAL A 71 -3.38 8.70 18.52
C VAL A 71 -2.58 7.74 19.40
N ALA A 72 -2.20 6.57 18.85
CA ALA A 72 -1.51 5.53 19.57
C ALA A 72 -0.04 5.90 19.82
N ASP A 73 0.43 5.62 21.03
CA ASP A 73 1.83 5.86 21.39
C ASP A 73 2.76 4.86 20.68
N PRO A 74 4.04 5.22 20.47
CA PRO A 74 5.05 4.34 19.87
C PRO A 74 5.07 2.90 20.42
N MET A 75 4.92 2.73 21.73
CA MET A 75 4.92 1.40 22.36
C MET A 75 3.75 0.53 21.90
N GLN A 76 2.59 1.13 21.66
CA GLN A 76 1.39 0.43 21.17
C GLN A 76 1.55 0.04 19.69
N LEU A 77 2.22 0.88 18.90
CA LEU A 77 2.47 0.62 17.48
C LEU A 77 3.48 -0.51 17.24
N ILE A 78 4.45 -0.72 18.14
CA ILE A 78 5.44 -1.79 18.00
C ILE A 78 4.83 -3.20 18.20
N GLY A 79 3.78 -3.30 19.01
CA GLY A 79 3.20 -4.55 19.49
C GLY A 79 2.06 -5.15 18.66
N LEU A 80 1.73 -4.60 17.50
CA LEU A 80 0.54 -5.02 16.74
C LEU A 80 0.63 -6.49 16.29
N LYS A 81 -0.45 -7.26 16.50
CA LYS A 81 -0.50 -8.70 16.18
C LYS A 81 -0.58 -8.92 14.65
N PRO A 82 -0.04 -10.03 14.11
CA PRO A 82 -0.15 -10.36 12.68
C PRO A 82 -1.59 -10.39 12.17
N GLN A 83 -2.55 -10.85 13.00
CA GLN A 83 -3.96 -10.95 12.62
C GLN A 83 -4.55 -9.61 12.14
N LEU A 84 -4.15 -8.50 12.76
CA LEU A 84 -4.60 -7.17 12.33
C LEU A 84 -4.26 -6.89 10.87
N PHE A 85 -3.05 -7.26 10.45
CA PHE A 85 -2.60 -7.07 9.07
C PHE A 85 -3.32 -8.00 8.10
N ILE A 86 -3.56 -9.25 8.50
CA ILE A 86 -4.35 -10.20 7.70
C ILE A 86 -5.74 -9.62 7.40
N GLU A 87 -6.45 -9.18 8.44
CA GLU A 87 -7.79 -8.63 8.26
C GLU A 87 -7.80 -7.29 7.52
N ALA A 88 -6.80 -6.43 7.75
CA ALA A 88 -6.65 -5.19 7.00
C ALA A 88 -6.47 -5.46 5.50
N ILE A 89 -5.58 -6.39 5.13
CA ILE A 89 -5.36 -6.76 3.72
C ILE A 89 -6.61 -7.43 3.14
N GLN A 90 -7.33 -8.26 3.91
CA GLN A 90 -8.58 -8.87 3.44
C GLN A 90 -9.65 -7.81 3.12
N ILE A 91 -9.78 -6.75 3.92
CA ILE A 91 -10.71 -5.64 3.62
C ILE A 91 -10.34 -4.93 2.31
N LEU A 92 -9.04 -4.75 2.04
CA LEU A 92 -8.58 -4.17 0.76
C LEU A 92 -8.90 -5.09 -0.42
N GLN A 93 -8.75 -6.41 -0.24
CA GLN A 93 -9.06 -7.40 -1.26
C GLN A 93 -10.56 -7.46 -1.55
N ASP A 94 -11.39 -7.47 -0.51
CA ASP A 94 -12.86 -7.53 -0.63
C ASP A 94 -13.46 -6.24 -1.17
N GLN A 95 -12.71 -5.13 -1.12
CA GLN A 95 -13.13 -3.80 -1.59
C GLN A 95 -14.50 -3.37 -1.04
N ILE A 96 -14.74 -3.68 0.24
CA ILE A 96 -16.03 -3.52 0.94
C ILE A 96 -16.66 -2.14 0.70
N SER A 97 -15.85 -1.08 0.83
CA SER A 97 -16.22 0.27 0.45
C SER A 97 -14.97 1.12 0.18
N TYR A 98 -15.14 2.22 -0.54
CA TYR A 98 -14.07 3.19 -0.75
C TYR A 98 -13.56 3.76 0.60
N GLN A 99 -14.47 4.05 1.53
CA GLN A 99 -14.12 4.62 2.83
C GLN A 99 -13.31 3.65 3.69
N ALA A 100 -13.71 2.37 3.73
CA ALA A 100 -12.97 1.33 4.43
C ALA A 100 -11.58 1.11 3.81
N SER A 101 -11.50 1.03 2.48
CA SER A 101 -10.23 0.86 1.76
C SER A 101 -9.27 2.01 2.02
N LYS A 102 -9.77 3.25 1.96
CA LYS A 102 -9.01 4.45 2.31
C LYS A 102 -8.53 4.41 3.76
N ALA A 103 -9.39 4.02 4.70
CA ALA A 103 -9.04 3.92 6.11
C ALA A 103 -7.93 2.89 6.35
N ILE A 104 -8.01 1.72 5.71
CA ILE A 104 -6.95 0.70 5.80
C ILE A 104 -5.64 1.20 5.19
N LEU A 105 -5.67 1.86 4.03
CA LEU A 105 -4.44 2.42 3.45
C LEU A 105 -3.81 3.48 4.38
N GLN A 106 -4.61 4.33 5.04
CA GLN A 106 -4.12 5.28 6.04
C GLN A 106 -3.52 4.58 7.27
N LEU A 107 -4.22 3.56 7.77
CA LEU A 107 -3.73 2.69 8.84
C LEU A 107 -2.37 2.10 8.49
N LEU A 108 -2.23 1.48 7.31
CA LEU A 108 -0.98 0.87 6.85
C LEU A 108 0.15 1.90 6.69
N ILE A 109 -0.13 3.11 6.18
CA ILE A 109 0.85 4.21 6.10
C ILE A 109 1.37 4.59 7.48
N ASN A 110 0.51 4.56 8.50
CA ASN A 110 0.89 4.90 9.87
C ASN A 110 1.70 3.78 10.55
N VAL A 111 1.33 2.50 10.33
CA VAL A 111 1.93 1.38 11.07
C VAL A 111 3.12 0.70 10.38
N CYS A 112 3.25 0.76 9.05
CA CYS A 112 4.36 0.14 8.28
C CYS A 112 5.74 0.84 8.33
N PRO A 113 5.90 2.08 8.83
CA PRO A 113 7.22 2.62 9.17
C PRO A 113 7.97 1.75 10.19
N TRP A 114 7.23 1.06 11.06
CA TRP A 114 7.77 0.11 12.04
C TRP A 114 8.16 -1.21 11.36
N GLY A 115 9.44 -1.55 11.38
CA GLY A 115 9.98 -2.69 10.62
C GLY A 115 9.26 -4.03 10.86
N ARG A 116 8.88 -4.34 12.11
CA ARG A 116 8.12 -5.57 12.43
C ARG A 116 6.72 -5.58 11.81
N ASN A 117 6.05 -4.44 11.75
CA ASN A 117 4.71 -4.32 11.18
C ASN A 117 4.75 -4.43 9.67
N ARG A 118 5.78 -3.84 9.05
CA ARG A 118 6.02 -4.00 7.61
C ARG A 118 6.14 -5.46 7.20
N VAL A 119 6.93 -6.26 7.94
CA VAL A 119 7.10 -7.68 7.65
C VAL A 119 5.76 -8.42 7.77
N LYS A 120 5.01 -8.19 8.84
CA LYS A 120 3.67 -8.78 9.02
C LYS A 120 2.71 -8.40 7.88
N ALA A 121 2.74 -7.16 7.42
CA ALA A 121 1.90 -6.70 6.31
C ALA A 121 2.27 -7.35 4.97
N VAL A 122 3.56 -7.65 4.75
CA VAL A 122 4.03 -8.41 3.59
C VAL A 122 3.63 -9.89 3.69
N GLU A 123 3.80 -10.50 4.86
CA GLU A 123 3.41 -11.89 5.14
C GLU A 123 1.89 -12.11 5.00
N ALA A 124 1.10 -11.10 5.38
CA ALA A 124 -0.35 -11.05 5.16
C ALA A 124 -0.77 -10.91 3.68
N GLY A 125 0.17 -10.89 2.73
CA GLY A 125 -0.14 -10.80 1.30
C GLY A 125 -0.41 -9.38 0.81
N GLY A 126 0.01 -8.35 1.54
CA GLY A 126 -0.29 -6.97 1.16
C GLY A 126 0.27 -6.53 -0.21
N VAL A 127 1.48 -6.99 -0.57
CA VAL A 127 2.14 -6.59 -1.83
C VAL A 127 1.32 -6.96 -3.08
N PRO A 128 0.92 -8.23 -3.32
CA PRO A 128 0.11 -8.58 -4.49
C PRO A 128 -1.23 -7.82 -4.53
N ILE A 129 -1.94 -7.71 -3.39
CA ILE A 129 -3.21 -6.98 -3.32
C ILE A 129 -3.04 -5.51 -3.72
N LEU A 130 -1.99 -4.83 -3.25
CA LEU A 130 -1.71 -3.44 -3.61
C LEU A 130 -1.37 -3.28 -5.10
N ILE A 131 -0.72 -4.28 -5.71
CA ILE A 131 -0.44 -4.28 -7.16
C ILE A 131 -1.73 -4.39 -7.95
N ASP A 132 -2.63 -5.30 -7.57
CA ASP A 132 -3.93 -5.49 -8.21
C ASP A 132 -4.82 -4.25 -8.09
N LEU A 133 -4.82 -3.60 -6.92
CA LEU A 133 -5.51 -2.33 -6.73
C LEU A 133 -4.92 -1.21 -7.62
N LEU A 134 -3.60 -1.16 -7.82
CA LEU A 134 -2.99 -0.18 -8.73
C LEU A 134 -3.31 -0.41 -10.20
N LEU A 135 -3.51 -1.67 -10.61
CA LEU A 135 -3.91 -2.02 -11.97
C LEU A 135 -5.30 -1.45 -12.29
N ASN A 136 -6.22 -1.53 -11.32
CA ASN A 136 -7.62 -1.14 -11.48
C ASN A 136 -7.89 0.33 -11.13
N SER A 137 -6.99 1.00 -10.40
CA SER A 137 -7.18 2.38 -9.95
C SER A 137 -6.64 3.42 -10.92
N THR A 138 -7.48 4.40 -11.26
CA THR A 138 -7.11 5.65 -11.95
C THR A 138 -7.22 6.88 -11.03
N GLU A 139 -7.79 6.71 -9.82
CA GLU A 139 -7.98 7.80 -8.87
C GLU A 139 -6.64 8.20 -8.26
N LYS A 140 -6.33 9.50 -8.33
CA LYS A 140 -5.03 10.06 -8.00
C LYS A 140 -4.64 9.76 -6.55
N ARG A 141 -5.52 10.03 -5.60
CA ARG A 141 -5.21 9.91 -4.16
C ARG A 141 -5.04 8.46 -3.74
N ALA A 142 -5.86 7.55 -4.25
CA ALA A 142 -5.76 6.12 -4.05
C ALA A 142 -4.43 5.61 -4.59
N CYS A 143 -4.06 5.97 -5.83
CA CYS A 143 -2.76 5.59 -6.40
C CYS A 143 -1.58 6.06 -5.53
N GLU A 144 -1.61 7.31 -5.04
CA GLU A 144 -0.56 7.83 -4.15
C GLU A 144 -0.47 7.05 -2.83
N MET A 145 -1.60 6.72 -2.23
CA MET A 145 -1.65 5.98 -0.97
C MET A 145 -1.17 4.54 -1.16
N ILE A 146 -1.66 3.85 -2.19
CA ILE A 146 -1.25 2.49 -2.51
C ILE A 146 0.26 2.43 -2.81
N LEU A 147 0.79 3.34 -3.62
CA LEU A 147 2.23 3.42 -3.89
C LEU A 147 3.04 3.74 -2.64
N THR A 148 2.50 4.52 -1.70
CA THR A 148 3.17 4.81 -0.43
C THR A 148 3.29 3.55 0.43
N VAL A 149 2.21 2.77 0.58
CA VAL A 149 2.26 1.51 1.33
C VAL A 149 3.17 0.50 0.63
N LEU A 150 3.06 0.37 -0.70
CA LEU A 150 3.89 -0.54 -1.49
C LEU A 150 5.38 -0.20 -1.37
N GLU A 151 5.73 1.09 -1.37
CA GLU A 151 7.10 1.56 -1.12
C GLU A 151 7.61 1.19 0.27
N MET A 152 6.77 1.36 1.31
CA MET A 152 7.12 0.93 2.66
C MET A 152 7.38 -0.58 2.71
N MET A 153 6.50 -1.40 2.12
CA MET A 153 6.65 -2.86 2.07
C MET A 153 7.91 -3.30 1.31
N CYS A 154 8.23 -2.64 0.19
CA CYS A 154 9.48 -2.90 -0.57
C CYS A 154 10.76 -2.47 0.19
N GLY A 155 10.61 -1.85 1.37
CA GLY A 155 11.71 -1.56 2.27
C GLY A 155 12.32 -2.79 2.96
N CYS A 156 11.75 -3.99 2.83
CA CYS A 156 12.38 -5.26 3.26
C CYS A 156 12.58 -6.23 2.08
N ALA A 157 13.38 -7.29 2.30
CA ALA A 157 13.73 -8.24 1.22
C ALA A 157 12.51 -9.03 0.75
N GLU A 158 11.66 -9.45 1.67
CA GLU A 158 10.42 -10.20 1.45
C GLU A 158 9.45 -9.38 0.58
N GLY A 159 9.30 -8.09 0.88
CA GLY A 159 8.42 -7.20 0.11
C GLY A 159 8.89 -7.03 -1.33
N ARG A 160 10.20 -6.88 -1.55
CA ARG A 160 10.78 -6.83 -2.90
C ARG A 160 10.63 -8.16 -3.63
N ALA A 161 10.83 -9.28 -2.94
CA ALA A 161 10.62 -10.60 -3.52
C ALA A 161 9.17 -10.81 -3.96
N LYS A 162 8.18 -10.39 -3.14
CA LYS A 162 6.76 -10.44 -3.51
C LYS A 162 6.41 -9.50 -4.68
N LEU A 163 7.03 -8.31 -4.75
CA LEU A 163 6.85 -7.39 -5.88
C LEU A 163 7.32 -8.03 -7.19
N LEU A 164 8.53 -8.60 -7.19
CA LEU A 164 9.13 -9.23 -8.38
C LEU A 164 8.48 -10.57 -8.73
N GLY A 165 7.91 -11.27 -7.75
CA GLY A 165 7.14 -12.49 -7.98
C GLY A 165 5.75 -12.25 -8.57
N HIS A 166 5.28 -11.00 -8.61
CA HIS A 166 3.99 -10.66 -9.21
C HIS A 166 4.16 -10.28 -10.69
N ALA A 167 3.41 -10.91 -11.59
CA ALA A 167 3.55 -10.73 -13.03
C ALA A 167 3.40 -9.27 -13.51
N ALA A 168 2.65 -8.45 -12.76
CA ALA A 168 2.45 -7.03 -13.04
C ALA A 168 3.26 -6.07 -12.16
N GLY A 169 4.13 -6.56 -11.27
CA GLY A 169 4.75 -5.76 -10.21
C GLY A 169 5.57 -4.58 -10.73
N LEU A 170 6.60 -4.84 -11.53
CA LEU A 170 7.42 -3.78 -12.15
C LEU A 170 6.63 -2.98 -13.19
N ALA A 171 5.74 -3.65 -13.92
CA ALA A 171 4.93 -3.03 -14.96
C ALA A 171 4.02 -1.94 -14.38
N VAL A 172 3.27 -2.24 -13.31
CA VAL A 172 2.34 -1.27 -12.71
C VAL A 172 3.08 -0.12 -12.04
N VAL A 173 4.18 -0.40 -11.32
CA VAL A 173 4.97 0.64 -10.64
C VAL A 173 5.56 1.60 -11.67
N SER A 174 6.19 1.07 -12.72
CA SER A 174 6.77 1.91 -13.77
C SER A 174 5.73 2.69 -14.55
N LYS A 175 4.53 2.12 -14.79
CA LYS A 175 3.42 2.79 -15.48
C LYS A 175 2.93 4.04 -14.74
N LYS A 176 3.04 4.11 -13.41
CA LYS A 176 2.54 5.25 -12.62
C LYS A 176 3.49 6.47 -12.62
N ILE A 177 4.75 6.29 -13.05
CA ILE A 177 5.74 7.38 -13.18
C ILE A 177 5.26 8.39 -14.22
N LEU A 178 5.19 9.67 -13.82
CA LEU A 178 4.74 10.81 -14.62
C LEU A 178 3.29 10.73 -15.13
N ARG A 179 2.50 9.74 -14.69
CA ARG A 179 1.11 9.52 -15.15
C ARG A 179 0.03 9.84 -14.12
N VAL A 180 0.40 10.02 -12.85
CA VAL A 180 -0.57 10.25 -11.76
C VAL A 180 -0.28 11.56 -11.05
N SER A 181 0.87 11.67 -10.40
CA SER A 181 1.32 12.87 -9.70
C SER A 181 2.81 12.84 -9.42
N GLN A 182 3.38 13.95 -8.97
CA GLN A 182 4.77 14.03 -8.51
C GLN A 182 5.01 13.11 -7.31
N VAL A 183 4.05 13.02 -6.38
CA VAL A 183 4.13 12.12 -5.21
C VAL A 183 4.15 10.66 -5.66
N ALA A 184 3.22 10.25 -6.53
CA ALA A 184 3.19 8.90 -7.09
C ALA A 184 4.50 8.56 -7.82
N SER A 185 5.04 9.51 -8.61
CA SER A 185 6.30 9.35 -9.32
C SER A 185 7.48 9.19 -8.34
N GLU A 186 7.53 9.96 -7.26
CA GLU A 186 8.56 9.80 -6.22
C GLU A 186 8.50 8.41 -5.60
N ARG A 187 7.31 7.94 -5.19
CA ARG A 187 7.12 6.62 -4.57
C ARG A 187 7.52 5.50 -5.54
N ALA A 188 7.09 5.57 -6.80
CA ALA A 188 7.45 4.60 -7.82
C ALA A 188 8.96 4.55 -8.08
N VAL A 189 9.63 5.70 -8.22
CA VAL A 189 11.09 5.76 -8.40
C VAL A 189 11.84 5.19 -7.19
N ARG A 190 11.34 5.40 -5.96
CA ARG A 190 11.92 4.80 -4.75
C ARG A 190 11.79 3.27 -4.73
N ILE A 191 10.66 2.73 -5.17
CA ILE A 191 10.47 1.28 -5.32
C ILE A 191 11.49 0.73 -6.33
N LEU A 192 11.59 1.35 -7.51
CA LEU A 192 12.54 0.94 -8.54
C LEU A 192 14.00 1.04 -8.08
N LEU A 193 14.33 2.08 -7.29
CA LEU A 193 15.66 2.21 -6.69
C LEU A 193 15.96 1.08 -5.71
N ALA A 194 15.01 0.70 -4.86
CA ALA A 194 15.18 -0.42 -3.94
C ALA A 194 15.39 -1.74 -4.69
N VAL A 195 14.62 -2.00 -5.75
CA VAL A 195 14.83 -3.16 -6.64
C VAL A 195 16.20 -3.11 -7.30
N SER A 196 16.59 -1.96 -7.84
CA SER A 196 17.86 -1.78 -8.56
C SER A 196 19.08 -1.94 -7.65
N LYS A 197 18.96 -1.59 -6.35
CA LYS A 197 20.06 -1.73 -5.38
C LYS A 197 20.21 -3.17 -4.88
N PHE A 198 19.11 -3.86 -4.66
CA PHE A 198 19.12 -5.09 -3.85
C PHE A 198 18.66 -6.35 -4.59
N CYS A 199 18.09 -6.22 -5.79
CA CYS A 199 17.46 -7.33 -6.52
C CYS A 199 17.77 -7.33 -8.02
N ALA A 200 18.81 -6.61 -8.46
CA ALA A 200 19.16 -6.42 -9.86
C ALA A 200 19.86 -7.64 -10.49
N THR A 201 19.11 -8.72 -10.69
CA THR A 201 19.56 -9.85 -11.51
C THR A 201 19.48 -9.49 -13.00
N PRO A 202 20.21 -10.18 -13.90
CA PRO A 202 20.10 -9.94 -15.35
C PRO A 202 18.67 -10.02 -15.87
N SER A 203 17.86 -10.95 -15.34
CA SER A 203 16.44 -11.09 -15.70
C SER A 203 15.61 -9.86 -15.31
N VAL A 204 15.79 -9.34 -14.10
CA VAL A 204 15.10 -8.14 -13.61
C VAL A 204 15.50 -6.91 -14.42
N LEU A 205 16.79 -6.75 -14.72
CA LEU A 205 17.28 -5.63 -15.53
C LEU A 205 16.74 -5.67 -16.97
N GLN A 206 16.62 -6.87 -17.54
CA GLN A 206 16.03 -7.06 -18.86
C GLN A 206 14.53 -6.77 -18.86
N GLU A 207 13.79 -7.21 -17.83
CA GLU A 207 12.37 -6.91 -17.68
C GLU A 207 12.16 -5.38 -17.53
N MET A 208 12.93 -4.72 -16.68
CA MET A 208 12.89 -3.26 -16.53
C MET A 208 13.13 -2.53 -17.86
N LEU A 209 14.06 -3.03 -18.67
CA LEU A 209 14.34 -2.49 -19.99
C LEU A 209 13.15 -2.68 -20.95
N GLN A 210 12.56 -3.88 -21.02
CA GLN A 210 11.40 -4.20 -21.85
C GLN A 210 10.16 -3.39 -21.45
N LEU A 211 9.96 -3.14 -20.16
CA LEU A 211 8.89 -2.30 -19.63
C LEU A 211 9.13 -0.79 -19.88
N GLY A 212 10.27 -0.43 -20.47
CA GLY A 212 10.65 0.96 -20.73
C GLY A 212 10.85 1.76 -19.44
N VAL A 213 11.37 1.13 -18.38
CA VAL A 213 11.72 1.81 -17.13
C VAL A 213 12.81 2.85 -17.37
N VAL A 214 13.85 2.46 -18.12
CA VAL A 214 15.00 3.32 -18.43
C VAL A 214 14.55 4.62 -19.11
N SER A 215 13.70 4.51 -20.13
CA SER A 215 13.15 5.67 -20.84
C SER A 215 12.37 6.59 -19.91
N LYS A 216 11.53 6.03 -19.02
CA LYS A 216 10.76 6.84 -18.05
C LYS A 216 11.66 7.56 -17.05
N LEU A 217 12.74 6.91 -16.59
CA LEU A 217 13.72 7.54 -15.71
C LEU A 217 14.47 8.66 -16.42
N CYS A 218 14.85 8.50 -17.69
CA CYS A 218 15.42 9.60 -18.49
C CYS A 218 14.42 10.75 -18.63
N LEU A 219 13.13 10.48 -18.89
CA LEU A 219 12.10 11.52 -18.93
C LEU A 219 11.99 12.28 -17.60
N VAL A 220 12.06 11.59 -16.47
CA VAL A 220 12.05 12.22 -15.13
C VAL A 220 13.19 13.25 -14.98
N LEU A 221 14.35 13.02 -15.61
CA LEU A 221 15.45 13.99 -15.59
C LEU A 221 15.16 15.24 -16.43
N GLN A 222 14.43 15.07 -17.54
CA GLN A 222 14.13 16.13 -18.52
C GLN A 222 12.98 17.04 -18.10
N VAL A 223 11.95 16.49 -17.46
CA VAL A 223 10.76 17.26 -17.07
C VAL A 223 10.95 17.99 -15.74
N ASP A 224 10.02 18.88 -15.40
CA ASP A 224 10.01 19.55 -14.11
C ASP A 224 9.59 18.56 -12.99
N CYS A 225 10.60 17.97 -12.36
CA CYS A 225 10.51 17.09 -11.21
C CYS A 225 11.44 17.60 -10.12
N SER A 226 11.14 17.31 -8.85
CA SER A 226 12.00 17.74 -7.74
C SER A 226 13.40 17.13 -7.85
N SER A 227 14.41 17.89 -7.37
CA SER A 227 15.82 17.48 -7.36
C SER A 227 16.00 16.08 -6.78
N LYS A 228 15.33 15.80 -5.65
CA LYS A 228 15.35 14.50 -4.97
C LYS A 228 14.89 13.34 -5.84
N ILE A 229 13.88 13.53 -6.70
CA ILE A 229 13.43 12.48 -7.62
C ILE A 229 14.46 12.29 -8.73
N LYS A 230 15.00 13.39 -9.29
CA LYS A 230 16.02 13.37 -10.35
C LYS A 230 17.32 12.70 -9.88
N GLU A 231 17.76 12.97 -8.66
CA GLU A 231 18.92 12.32 -8.04
C GLU A 231 18.73 10.80 -7.96
N ARG A 232 17.57 10.34 -7.48
CA ARG A 232 17.26 8.91 -7.38
C ARG A 232 17.13 8.24 -8.75
N ALA A 233 16.51 8.93 -9.71
CA ALA A 233 16.43 8.42 -11.09
C ALA A 233 17.84 8.29 -11.71
N THR A 234 18.69 9.29 -11.48
CA THR A 234 20.11 9.27 -11.89
C THR A 234 20.85 8.11 -11.24
N GLU A 235 20.62 7.87 -9.95
CA GLU A 235 21.23 6.75 -9.23
C GLU A 235 20.85 5.40 -9.85
N VAL A 236 19.57 5.17 -10.16
CA VAL A 236 19.13 3.93 -10.84
C VAL A 236 19.85 3.75 -12.18
N LEU A 237 19.89 4.79 -13.00
CA LEU A 237 20.52 4.75 -14.33
C LEU A 237 22.04 4.48 -14.24
N LYS A 238 22.72 5.05 -13.25
CA LYS A 238 24.16 4.83 -13.02
C LYS A 238 24.47 3.42 -12.53
N LEU A 239 23.67 2.87 -11.61
CA LEU A 239 23.88 1.52 -11.05
C LEU A 239 23.99 0.46 -12.15
N HIS A 240 23.21 0.58 -13.23
CA HIS A 240 23.11 -0.43 -14.28
C HIS A 240 23.48 0.10 -15.68
N ALA A 241 24.29 1.15 -15.74
CA ALA A 241 24.72 1.78 -16.99
C ALA A 241 25.28 0.78 -18.01
N ARG A 242 26.10 -0.16 -17.57
CA ARG A 242 26.69 -1.18 -18.46
C ARG A 242 25.63 -2.11 -19.09
N ALA A 243 24.54 -2.39 -18.37
CA ALA A 243 23.47 -3.24 -18.87
C ALA A 243 22.56 -2.50 -19.87
N TRP A 244 22.44 -1.18 -19.78
CA TRP A 244 21.44 -0.41 -20.53
C TRP A 244 22.01 0.51 -21.62
N LYS A 245 23.25 1.01 -21.52
CA LYS A 245 23.81 2.11 -22.32
C LYS A 245 23.71 1.95 -23.85
N ASN A 246 23.67 0.72 -24.36
CA ASN A 246 23.57 0.42 -25.80
C ASN A 246 22.31 -0.36 -26.16
N SER A 247 21.30 -0.35 -25.30
CA SER A 247 20.08 -1.11 -25.54
C SER A 247 19.25 -0.47 -26.66
N PRO A 248 18.80 -1.26 -27.66
CA PRO A 248 17.92 -0.76 -28.71
C PRO A 248 16.54 -0.31 -28.18
N CYS A 249 16.19 -0.67 -26.94
CA CYS A 249 14.93 -0.27 -26.31
C CYS A 249 14.96 1.16 -25.76
N ILE A 250 16.12 1.84 -25.77
CA ILE A 250 16.23 3.24 -25.33
C ILE A 250 16.12 4.15 -26.56
N PRO A 251 15.10 5.04 -26.63
CA PRO A 251 15.00 6.03 -27.69
C PRO A 251 16.27 6.87 -27.79
N THR A 252 16.75 7.10 -29.02
CA THR A 252 18.01 7.83 -29.28
C THR A 252 18.02 9.23 -28.69
N ASN A 253 16.86 9.91 -28.65
CA ASN A 253 16.70 11.23 -28.04
C ASN A 253 16.85 11.24 -26.51
N LEU A 254 16.81 10.07 -25.85
CA LEU A 254 17.01 9.94 -24.40
C LEU A 254 18.43 9.53 -24.03
N LEU A 255 19.27 9.13 -25.00
CA LEU A 255 20.67 8.77 -24.76
C LEU A 255 21.49 9.96 -24.22
N SER A 256 21.18 11.18 -24.66
CA SER A 256 21.82 12.40 -24.16
C SER A 256 21.52 12.69 -22.69
N SER A 257 20.43 12.14 -22.15
CA SER A 257 20.04 12.27 -20.75
C SER A 257 20.56 11.13 -19.89
N TYR A 258 21.24 10.15 -20.48
CA TYR A 258 21.89 9.10 -19.74
C TYR A 258 23.05 9.72 -18.95
N PRO A 259 23.13 9.52 -17.61
CA PRO A 259 24.23 10.04 -16.84
C PRO A 259 25.56 9.46 -17.33
N ALA A 260 26.53 10.34 -17.58
CA ALA A 260 27.90 9.98 -17.95
C ALA A 260 28.57 9.07 -16.91
#